data_AF-A0A944PFV6-F1
#
_entry.id   AF-A0A944PFV6-F1
#
_cell.length_a   1.000
_cell.length_b   1.000
_cell.length_c   1.000
_cell.angle_alpha   90.00
_cell.angle_beta   90.00
_cell.angle_gamma   90.00
#
_symmetry.space_group_name_H-M   'P 1'
#
loop_
_entity.id
_entity.type
_entity.pdbx_description
1 polymer ?
#
loop_
_entity_poly.entity_id
_entity_poly.type
_entity_poly.pdbx_seq_one_letter_code
_entity_poly.pdbx_strand_id
1 'polypeptide(L)'
;MTSTLLTPSTNATPVEKAVASGIADGFEPQTFLWMFFHRPNGSVRFWYAWTTGGTTLGNSIDVIARMKSLDGADWLHYGDRHAVLSTRGAIRIEAYPLRPILADIHNGERAPADRRAAMDHLVKTAAEDLGRPLDPSRSTWLGYGPNRTSEAMR
;
A
#
# COMPACT_ATOMS: atom_id res chain seq x y z
N MET A 1 -14.50 -1.04 -47.05
CA MET A 1 -13.66 -0.98 -45.83
C MET A 1 -14.41 -0.16 -44.80
N THR A 2 -14.97 -0.79 -43.78
CA THR A 2 -15.72 -0.11 -42.72
C THR A 2 -14.70 0.49 -41.75
N SER A 3 -14.62 1.82 -41.71
CA SER A 3 -13.77 2.53 -40.74
C SER A 3 -14.47 2.50 -39.39
N THR A 4 -13.88 1.82 -38.41
CA THR A 4 -14.37 1.82 -37.03
C THR A 4 -14.04 3.17 -36.39
N LEU A 5 -15.04 4.03 -36.25
CA LEU A 5 -14.95 5.25 -35.46
C LEU A 5 -14.78 4.87 -33.99
N LEU A 6 -13.60 5.15 -33.42
CA LEU A 6 -13.36 5.05 -31.98
C LEU A 6 -14.01 6.26 -31.30
N THR A 7 -15.14 6.04 -30.64
CA THR A 7 -15.76 7.08 -29.81
C THR A 7 -14.91 7.27 -28.53
N PRO A 8 -14.55 8.51 -28.14
CA PRO A 8 -13.84 8.75 -26.90
C PRO A 8 -14.62 8.20 -25.71
N SER A 9 -14.02 7.25 -25.00
CA SER A 9 -14.61 6.69 -23.78
C SER A 9 -14.36 7.63 -22.61
N THR A 10 -15.39 7.89 -21.80
CA THR A 10 -15.25 8.58 -20.51
C THR A 10 -14.70 7.67 -19.41
N ASN A 11 -14.60 6.36 -19.67
CA ASN A 11 -14.00 5.41 -18.74
C ASN A 11 -12.48 5.38 -18.89
N ALA A 12 -11.80 6.16 -18.04
CA ALA A 12 -10.33 6.21 -18.00
C ALA A 12 -9.67 4.92 -17.44
N THR A 13 -10.45 4.00 -16.85
CA THR A 13 -9.91 2.85 -16.11
C THR A 13 -8.99 1.94 -16.93
N PRO A 14 -9.28 1.59 -18.21
CA PRO A 14 -8.36 0.77 -19.01
C PRO A 14 -7.02 1.46 -19.27
N VAL A 15 -7.04 2.78 -19.48
CA VAL A 15 -5.83 3.59 -19.68
C VAL A 15 -5.02 3.64 -18.39
N GLU A 16 -5.65 3.93 -17.26
CA GLU A 16 -4.97 3.96 -15.97
C GLU A 16 -4.36 2.60 -15.60
N LYS A 17 -5.05 1.48 -15.90
CA LYS A 17 -4.50 0.12 -15.72
C LYS A 17 -3.26 -0.12 -16.59
N ALA A 18 -3.31 0.26 -17.87
CA ALA A 18 -2.17 0.12 -18.77
C ALA A 18 -0.98 0.96 -18.29
N VAL A 19 -1.24 2.20 -17.82
CA VAL A 19 -0.21 3.07 -17.23
C VAL A 19 0.35 2.46 -15.95
N ALA A 20 -0.49 1.93 -15.07
CA ALA A 20 -0.06 1.27 -13.83
C ALA A 20 0.83 0.06 -14.12
N SER A 21 0.48 -0.75 -15.12
CA SER A 21 1.33 -1.87 -15.59
C SER A 21 2.68 -1.37 -16.09
N GLY A 22 2.68 -0.37 -16.99
CA GLY A 22 3.91 0.19 -17.53
C GLY A 22 4.75 1.00 -16.52
N ILE A 23 4.17 1.40 -15.39
CA ILE A 23 4.94 1.92 -14.24
C ILE A 23 5.62 0.75 -13.53
N ALA A 24 4.91 -0.35 -13.27
CA ALA A 24 5.46 -1.51 -12.57
C ALA A 24 6.66 -2.13 -13.29
N ASP A 25 6.68 -2.11 -14.63
CA ASP A 25 7.80 -2.59 -15.44
C ASP A 25 9.11 -1.82 -15.21
N GLY A 26 9.05 -0.61 -14.64
CA GLY A 26 10.21 0.24 -14.36
C GLY A 26 10.84 0.03 -12.98
N PHE A 27 10.35 -0.91 -12.17
CA PHE A 27 10.84 -1.15 -10.81
C PHE A 27 11.47 -2.54 -10.66
N GLU A 28 12.39 -2.64 -9.71
CA GLU A 28 13.07 -3.89 -9.37
C GLU A 28 12.08 -4.99 -8.93
N PRO A 29 12.41 -6.27 -9.13
CA PRO A 29 11.64 -7.40 -8.62
C PRO A 29 11.35 -7.28 -7.12
N GLN A 30 10.27 -7.92 -6.68
CA GLN A 30 9.87 -7.93 -5.27
C GLN A 30 9.64 -6.54 -4.67
N THR A 31 8.97 -5.70 -5.43
CA THR A 31 8.56 -4.35 -5.04
C THR A 31 7.04 -4.26 -5.02
N PHE A 32 6.49 -3.67 -3.98
CA PHE A 32 5.09 -3.26 -3.93
C PHE A 32 4.97 -1.78 -4.28
N LEU A 33 3.96 -1.41 -5.06
CA LEU A 33 3.77 -0.06 -5.57
C LEU A 33 2.38 0.46 -5.17
N TRP A 34 2.35 1.64 -4.56
CA TRP A 34 1.17 2.50 -4.55
C TRP A 34 1.30 3.56 -5.63
N MET A 35 0.22 3.78 -6.39
CA MET A 35 0.16 4.76 -7.46
C MET A 35 -1.07 5.65 -7.29
N PHE A 36 -0.83 6.94 -7.15
CA PHE A 36 -1.82 7.96 -6.83
C PHE A 36 -2.06 8.82 -8.07
N PHE A 37 -3.14 8.53 -8.80
CA PHE A 37 -3.52 9.25 -10.00
C PHE A 37 -4.34 10.49 -9.61
N HIS A 38 -3.69 11.65 -9.56
CA HIS A 38 -4.36 12.92 -9.32
C HIS A 38 -5.10 13.37 -10.57
N ARG A 39 -6.37 13.74 -10.40
CA ARG A 39 -7.26 14.15 -11.49
C ARG A 39 -7.46 15.67 -11.46
N PRO A 40 -7.74 16.30 -12.62
CA PRO A 40 -7.93 17.76 -12.70
C PRO A 40 -9.06 18.31 -11.80
N ASN A 41 -10.04 17.48 -11.45
CA ASN A 41 -11.13 17.84 -10.55
C ASN A 41 -10.76 17.77 -9.05
N GLY A 42 -9.48 17.58 -8.72
CA GLY A 42 -8.98 17.45 -7.34
C GLY A 42 -9.17 16.07 -6.72
N SER A 43 -9.82 15.11 -7.40
CA SER A 43 -9.94 13.74 -6.90
C SER A 43 -8.67 12.92 -7.11
N VAL A 44 -8.48 11.88 -6.30
CA VAL A 44 -7.37 10.92 -6.42
C VAL A 44 -7.93 9.52 -6.61
N ARG A 45 -7.37 8.78 -7.56
CA ARG A 45 -7.60 7.34 -7.69
C ARG A 45 -6.32 6.58 -7.37
N PHE A 46 -6.46 5.56 -6.53
CA PHE A 46 -5.35 4.70 -6.13
C PHE A 46 -5.32 3.45 -7.00
N TRP A 47 -4.13 3.09 -7.45
CA TRP A 47 -3.81 1.80 -8.02
C TRP A 47 -2.67 1.20 -7.21
N TYR A 48 -2.59 -0.13 -7.20
CA TYR A 48 -1.49 -0.84 -6.60
C TYR A 48 -1.03 -1.96 -7.52
N ALA A 49 0.25 -2.31 -7.41
CA ALA A 49 0.86 -3.38 -8.20
C ALA A 49 2.01 -4.04 -7.44
N TRP A 50 2.38 -5.23 -7.91
CA TRP A 50 3.59 -5.94 -7.47
C TRP A 50 4.43 -6.24 -8.69
N THR A 51 5.74 -6.03 -8.56
CA THR A 51 6.70 -6.53 -9.55
C THR A 51 6.92 -8.03 -9.35
N THR A 52 7.68 -8.65 -10.25
CA THR A 52 7.96 -10.09 -10.26
C THR A 52 8.35 -10.62 -8.87
N GLY A 53 7.63 -11.63 -8.38
CA GLY A 53 7.84 -12.25 -7.06
C GLY A 53 7.37 -11.43 -5.86
N GLY A 54 6.89 -10.20 -6.07
CA GLY A 54 6.42 -9.31 -5.00
C GLY A 54 5.18 -9.81 -4.28
N THR A 55 4.25 -10.45 -4.99
CA THR A 55 3.04 -11.02 -4.37
C THR A 55 3.38 -12.11 -3.35
N THR A 56 4.24 -13.07 -3.73
CA THR A 56 4.70 -14.15 -2.85
C THR A 56 5.43 -13.58 -1.63
N LEU A 57 6.37 -12.66 -1.85
CA LEU A 57 7.14 -12.09 -0.74
C LEU A 57 6.27 -11.22 0.18
N GLY A 58 5.36 -10.43 -0.38
CA GLY A 58 4.41 -9.63 0.38
C GLY A 58 3.52 -10.48 1.28
N ASN A 59 3.00 -11.59 0.77
CA ASN A 59 2.23 -12.55 1.57
C ASN A 59 3.06 -13.13 2.73
N SER A 60 4.32 -13.48 2.48
CA SER A 60 5.21 -13.99 3.54
C SER A 60 5.50 -12.94 4.60
N ILE A 61 5.75 -11.69 4.19
CA ILE A 61 5.93 -10.55 5.11
C ILE A 61 4.70 -10.40 6.01
N ASP A 62 3.50 -10.43 5.45
CA ASP A 62 2.25 -10.28 6.22
C ASP A 62 2.06 -11.40 7.24
N VAL A 63 2.38 -12.64 6.89
CA VAL A 63 2.34 -13.78 7.82
C VAL A 63 3.35 -13.59 8.96
N ILE A 64 4.59 -13.23 8.65
CA ILE A 64 5.65 -13.04 9.65
C ILE A 64 5.34 -11.88 10.59
N ALA A 65 4.86 -10.76 10.04
CA ALA A 65 4.50 -9.58 10.82
C ALA A 65 3.39 -9.90 11.85
N ARG A 66 2.39 -10.72 11.47
CA ARG A 66 1.36 -11.18 12.42
C ARG A 66 1.93 -12.07 13.51
N MET A 67 2.76 -13.05 13.15
CA MET A 67 3.40 -13.93 14.13
C MET A 67 4.26 -13.16 15.14
N LYS A 68 4.83 -12.02 14.71
CA LYS A 68 5.61 -11.11 15.57
C LYS A 68 4.77 -10.03 16.27
N SER A 69 3.44 -10.06 16.11
CA SER A 69 2.52 -9.07 16.67
C SER A 69 2.93 -7.62 16.37
N LEU A 70 3.31 -7.37 15.11
CA LEU A 70 3.58 -6.02 14.63
C LEU A 70 2.27 -5.27 14.43
N ASP A 71 2.24 -4.00 14.80
CA ASP A 71 1.06 -3.15 14.70
C ASP A 71 1.20 -2.05 13.64
N GLY A 72 0.19 -1.19 13.53
CA GLY A 72 0.16 -0.12 12.53
C GLY A 72 1.34 0.87 12.64
N ALA A 73 1.87 1.09 13.84
CA ALA A 73 3.03 1.97 14.01
C ALA A 73 4.28 1.33 13.40
N ASP A 74 4.50 0.03 13.65
CA ASP A 74 5.61 -0.73 13.07
C ASP A 74 5.55 -0.70 11.53
N TRP A 75 4.37 -0.87 10.95
CA TRP A 75 4.19 -0.82 9.50
C TRP A 75 4.47 0.55 8.89
N LEU A 76 3.94 1.63 9.49
CA LEU A 76 4.27 2.98 9.05
C LEU A 76 5.77 3.24 9.15
N HIS A 77 6.41 2.75 10.22
CA HIS A 77 7.83 2.89 10.39
C HIS A 77 8.63 2.22 9.26
N TYR A 78 8.32 0.97 8.91
CA TYR A 78 8.97 0.32 7.76
C TYR A 78 8.63 1.00 6.44
N GLY A 79 7.38 1.42 6.27
CA GLY A 79 6.91 2.16 5.10
C GLY A 79 7.74 3.43 4.89
N ASP A 80 7.81 4.30 5.90
CA ASP A 80 8.57 5.55 5.83
C ASP A 80 10.06 5.32 5.57
N ARG A 81 10.63 4.29 6.19
CA ARG A 81 12.05 3.98 6.12
C ARG A 81 12.48 3.50 4.73
N HIS A 82 11.63 2.72 4.06
CA HIS A 82 11.97 2.05 2.80
C HIS A 82 11.23 2.60 1.58
N ALA A 83 10.27 3.51 1.75
CA ALA A 83 9.55 4.11 0.64
C ALA A 83 10.50 4.89 -0.28
N VAL A 84 10.47 4.53 -1.56
CA VAL A 84 11.08 5.31 -2.64
C VAL A 84 9.97 6.08 -3.34
N LEU A 85 9.98 7.40 -3.15
CA LEU A 85 8.97 8.30 -3.71
C LEU A 85 9.42 8.81 -5.08
N SER A 86 8.52 8.74 -6.06
CA SER A 86 8.75 9.30 -7.39
C SER A 86 7.46 9.80 -8.02
N THR A 87 7.56 10.46 -9.17
CA THR A 87 6.39 10.95 -9.91
C THR A 87 6.53 10.68 -11.40
N ARG A 88 5.41 10.38 -12.06
CA ARG A 88 5.29 10.32 -13.52
C ARG A 88 4.12 11.19 -13.95
N GLY A 89 4.41 12.42 -14.37
CA GLY A 89 3.36 13.42 -14.62
C GLY A 89 2.55 13.70 -13.36
N ALA A 90 1.22 13.58 -13.43
CA ALA A 90 0.32 13.77 -12.30
C ALA A 90 0.20 12.54 -11.36
N ILE A 91 0.99 11.50 -11.60
CA ILE A 91 0.97 10.26 -10.83
C ILE A 91 2.08 10.31 -9.80
N ARG A 92 1.74 10.27 -8.51
CA ARG A 92 2.71 9.98 -7.43
C ARG A 92 2.85 8.47 -7.31
N ILE A 93 4.07 7.99 -7.16
CA ILE A 93 4.41 6.58 -7.05
C ILE A 93 5.19 6.40 -5.76
N GLU A 94 4.77 5.44 -4.96
CA GLU A 94 5.46 5.03 -3.74
C GLU A 94 5.85 3.57 -3.91
N ALA A 95 7.15 3.33 -3.98
CA ALA A 95 7.70 2.01 -4.17
C ALA A 95 8.30 1.49 -2.86
N TYR A 96 7.93 0.26 -2.51
CA TYR A 96 8.33 -0.41 -1.28
C TYR A 96 9.10 -1.67 -1.65
N PRO A 97 10.45 -1.62 -1.66
CA PRO A 97 11.28 -2.80 -1.83
C PRO A 97 11.03 -3.76 -0.65
N LEU A 98 10.54 -4.96 -0.95
CA LEU A 98 10.04 -5.86 0.10
C LEU A 98 11.15 -6.58 0.85
N ARG A 99 12.32 -6.79 0.23
CA ARG A 99 13.46 -7.48 0.89
C ARG A 99 14.01 -6.70 2.08
N PRO A 100 14.34 -5.39 1.98
CA PRO A 100 14.75 -4.60 3.14
C PRO A 100 13.72 -4.60 4.27
N ILE A 101 12.43 -4.49 3.93
CA ILE A 101 11.34 -4.53 4.90
C ILE A 101 11.32 -5.88 5.64
N LEU A 102 11.41 -6.99 4.90
CA LEU A 102 11.47 -8.32 5.51
C LEU A 102 12.70 -8.48 6.41
N ALA A 103 13.85 -7.91 6.03
CA ALA A 103 15.06 -7.95 6.83
C ALA A 103 14.87 -7.22 8.18
N ASP A 104 14.28 -6.02 8.17
CA ASP A 104 13.99 -5.26 9.40
C ASP A 104 13.02 -6.03 10.31
N ILE A 105 11.98 -6.66 9.74
CA ILE A 105 11.04 -7.51 10.48
C ILE A 105 11.76 -8.71 11.11
N HIS A 106 12.66 -9.37 10.38
CA HIS A 106 13.44 -10.48 10.91
C HIS A 106 14.35 -10.05 12.05
N ASN A 107 15.02 -8.90 11.90
CA ASN A 107 15.88 -8.29 12.91
C ASN A 107 15.11 -7.81 14.16
N GLY A 108 13.77 -7.80 14.10
CA GLY A 108 12.94 -7.40 15.23
C GLY A 108 12.91 -5.89 15.44
N GLU A 109 13.24 -5.11 14.40
CA GLU A 109 13.10 -3.66 14.39
C GLU A 109 11.64 -3.29 14.72
N ARG A 110 11.42 -2.24 15.52
CA ARG A 110 10.08 -1.77 15.90
C ARG A 110 9.99 -0.28 15.68
N ALA A 111 8.77 0.23 15.51
CA ALA A 111 8.56 1.66 15.51
C ALA A 111 9.04 2.28 16.83
N PRO A 112 9.79 3.40 16.75
CA PRO A 112 10.10 4.24 17.90
C PRO A 112 8.87 4.60 18.75
N ALA A 113 9.08 4.76 20.05
CA ALA A 113 7.99 4.96 21.02
C ALA A 113 7.16 6.23 20.74
N ASP A 114 7.80 7.30 20.27
CA ASP A 114 7.16 8.55 19.87
C ASP A 114 6.23 8.36 18.67
N ARG A 115 6.64 7.57 17.66
CA ARG A 115 5.78 7.23 16.52
C ARG A 115 4.57 6.42 16.93
N ARG A 116 4.75 5.47 17.86
CA ARG A 116 3.65 4.66 18.39
C ARG A 116 2.64 5.54 19.14
N ALA A 117 3.13 6.40 20.03
CA ALA A 117 2.28 7.37 20.74
C ALA A 117 1.51 8.30 19.77
N ALA A 118 2.15 8.76 18.69
CA ALA A 118 1.50 9.58 17.68
C ALA A 118 0.39 8.80 16.93
N MET A 119 0.63 7.53 16.59
CA MET A 119 -0.38 6.66 15.98
C MET A 119 -1.56 6.42 16.93
N ASP A 120 -1.29 6.11 18.19
CA ASP A 120 -2.32 5.90 19.20
C ASP A 120 -3.19 7.16 19.38
N HIS A 121 -2.56 8.34 19.39
CA HIS A 121 -3.27 9.61 19.44
C HIS A 121 -4.16 9.81 18.20
N LEU A 122 -3.63 9.55 17.00
CA LEU A 122 -4.39 9.64 15.75
C LEU A 122 -5.61 8.72 15.76
N VAL A 123 -5.44 7.45 16.15
CA VAL A 123 -6.53 6.46 16.22
C VAL A 123 -7.58 6.91 17.24
N LYS A 124 -7.16 7.42 18.39
CA LYS A 124 -8.08 7.93 19.42
C LYS A 124 -8.89 9.12 18.90
N THR A 125 -8.24 10.12 18.32
CA THR A 125 -8.93 11.29 17.75
C THR A 125 -9.90 10.88 16.65
N ALA A 126 -9.51 9.97 15.76
CA ALA A 126 -10.39 9.46 14.71
C ALA A 126 -11.62 8.71 15.27
N ALA A 127 -11.45 7.96 16.37
CA ALA A 127 -12.57 7.29 17.05
C ALA A 127 -13.55 8.30 17.67
N GLU A 128 -13.03 9.38 18.26
CA GLU A 128 -13.83 10.49 18.80
C GLU A 128 -14.63 11.19 17.69
N ASP A 129 -13.98 11.55 16.58
CA ASP A 129 -14.62 12.20 15.43
C ASP A 129 -15.71 11.34 14.79
N LEU A 130 -15.50 10.02 14.74
CA LEU A 130 -16.47 9.07 14.19
C LEU A 130 -17.58 8.70 15.18
N GLY A 131 -17.51 9.16 16.43
CA GLY A 131 -18.48 8.86 17.48
C GLY A 131 -18.55 7.37 17.84
N ARG A 132 -17.51 6.59 17.54
CA ARG A 132 -17.45 5.16 17.83
C ARG A 132 -16.01 4.70 18.06
N PRO A 133 -15.77 3.76 18.99
CA PRO A 133 -14.44 3.17 19.13
C PRO A 133 -14.03 2.54 17.80
N LEU A 134 -12.83 2.87 17.33
CA LEU A 134 -12.18 2.13 16.27
C LEU A 134 -11.71 0.81 16.87
N ASP A 135 -12.24 -0.30 16.36
CA ASP A 135 -11.80 -1.62 16.75
C ASP A 135 -10.39 -1.86 16.16
N PRO A 136 -9.33 -1.91 16.99
CA PRO A 136 -7.95 -2.08 16.52
C PRO A 136 -7.76 -3.44 15.85
N SER A 137 -8.58 -4.43 16.21
CA SER A 137 -8.57 -5.77 15.59
C SER A 137 -9.25 -5.80 14.22
N ARG A 138 -10.06 -4.78 13.90
CA ARG A 138 -10.69 -4.56 12.59
C ARG A 138 -9.94 -3.58 11.70
N SER A 139 -8.87 -2.96 12.18
CA SER A 139 -7.96 -2.24 11.29
C SER A 139 -7.37 -3.25 10.32
N THR A 140 -8.02 -3.40 9.16
CA THR A 140 -7.51 -4.14 8.01
C THR A 140 -6.35 -3.35 7.46
N TRP A 141 -5.23 -3.37 8.18
CA TRP A 141 -4.00 -2.79 7.67
C TRP A 141 -3.64 -3.57 6.41
N LEU A 142 -3.46 -2.81 5.32
CA LEU A 142 -3.13 -3.31 3.99
C LEU A 142 -1.68 -3.77 4.03
N GLY A 143 -1.45 -4.99 4.52
CA GLY A 143 -0.16 -5.65 4.37
C GLY A 143 0.34 -5.63 2.92
N TYR A 144 1.59 -6.01 2.72
CA TYR A 144 2.19 -6.00 1.39
C TYR A 144 1.69 -7.14 0.51
N GLY A 145 1.02 -8.16 1.07
CA GLY A 145 0.49 -9.29 0.33
C GLY A 145 -0.89 -9.02 -0.27
N PRO A 146 -1.18 -9.49 -1.51
CA PRO A 146 -2.54 -9.46 -2.04
C PRO A 146 -3.49 -10.38 -1.25
N ASN A 147 -2.95 -11.45 -0.65
CA ASN A 147 -3.73 -12.32 0.21
C ASN A 147 -3.76 -11.68 1.58
N ARG A 148 -4.76 -10.83 1.82
CA ARG A 148 -5.15 -10.48 3.18
C ARG A 148 -5.33 -11.80 3.91
N THR A 149 -4.42 -12.14 4.80
CA THR A 149 -4.54 -13.38 5.56
C THR A 149 -5.80 -13.21 6.41
N SER A 150 -6.88 -13.84 5.95
CA SER A 150 -8.24 -13.66 6.44
C SER A 150 -8.46 -14.64 7.57
N GLU A 151 -7.80 -14.40 8.69
CA GLU A 151 -8.06 -15.09 9.96
C GLU A 151 -8.28 -14.06 11.07
N ALA A 152 -9.24 -13.19 10.83
CA ALA A 152 -10.00 -12.54 11.90
C ALA A 152 -11.45 -13.02 11.71
N MET A 153 -11.76 -14.21 12.24
CA MET A 153 -13.09 -14.73 12.62
C MET A 153 -13.02 -16.25 12.86
N ARG A 154 -12.35 -16.66 13.94
CA ARG A 154 -12.85 -17.69 14.86
C ARG A 154 -12.42 -17.33 16.27
#